data_AF-A0A1F3T4Q4-F1
#
_entry.id   AF-A0A1F3T4Q4-F1
#
_cell.length_a   1.000
_cell.length_b   1.000
_cell.length_c   1.000
_cell.angle_alpha   90.00
_cell.angle_beta   90.00
_cell.angle_gamma   90.00
#
_symmetry.space_group_name_H-M   'P 1'
#
loop_
_entity.id
_entity.type
_entity.pdbx_description
1 polymer ?
#
loop_
_entity_poly.entity_id
_entity_poly.type
_entity_poly.pdbx_seq_one_letter_code
_entity_poly.pdbx_strand_id
1 'polypeptide(L)'
;MRAASLLLLVLGILPSIQAQAYDPWCSRGYRVDSYGRGIEAGFRSIDVRPNLADPFCYDLGIQRGKSLMTQPVIFDCEGDFDDAYQEGLKASSLSAGTACYNSGYLAGLSALRVGAREGRTDIAGQECVEQYQRGKKDGTESKIAERPIGEPDATCYLAGHFDGGLFR
;
A
#
# COMPACT_ATOMS: atom_id res chain seq x y z
N MET A 1 48.68 -42.27 -9.13
CA MET A 1 48.23 -41.12 -9.92
C MET A 1 46.92 -40.64 -9.33
N ARG A 2 46.91 -39.42 -8.77
CA ARG A 2 45.77 -38.79 -8.09
C ARG A 2 45.03 -37.91 -9.09
N ALA A 3 43.71 -38.08 -9.21
CA ALA A 3 42.83 -37.10 -9.83
C ALA A 3 41.61 -36.96 -8.90
N ALA A 4 41.68 -36.00 -7.99
CA ALA A 4 40.56 -35.57 -7.18
C ALA A 4 39.78 -34.53 -7.99
N SER A 5 38.61 -34.92 -8.51
CA SER A 5 37.67 -34.03 -9.17
C SER A 5 37.13 -33.02 -8.16
N LEU A 6 37.60 -31.77 -8.27
CA LEU A 6 37.08 -30.64 -7.52
C LEU A 6 35.77 -30.19 -8.17
N LEU A 7 34.64 -30.67 -7.67
CA LEU A 7 33.32 -30.18 -8.08
C LEU A 7 33.10 -28.82 -7.40
N LEU A 8 33.29 -27.73 -8.14
CA LEU A 8 32.96 -26.37 -7.69
C LEU A 8 31.43 -26.26 -7.53
N LEU A 9 30.98 -26.32 -6.28
CA LEU A 9 29.63 -25.92 -5.87
C LEU A 9 29.58 -24.38 -5.91
N VAL A 10 29.26 -23.82 -7.07
CA VAL A 10 28.86 -22.41 -7.18
C VAL A 10 27.45 -22.32 -6.62
N LEU A 11 27.35 -22.15 -5.29
CA LEU A 11 26.12 -21.67 -4.66
C LEU A 11 25.86 -20.26 -5.22
N GLY A 12 24.97 -20.19 -6.20
CA GLY A 12 24.41 -18.95 -6.69
C GLY A 12 23.70 -18.24 -5.53
N ILE A 13 24.38 -17.26 -4.94
CA ILE A 13 23.75 -16.24 -4.13
C ILE A 13 22.95 -15.39 -5.11
N LEU A 14 21.75 -15.85 -5.48
CA LEU A 14 20.75 -14.95 -6.02
C LEU A 14 20.48 -13.97 -4.89
N PRO A 15 20.80 -12.67 -5.02
CA PRO A 15 20.24 -11.71 -4.09
C PRO A 15 18.74 -11.88 -4.23
N SER A 16 18.10 -12.32 -3.14
CA SER A 16 16.67 -12.17 -2.98
C SER A 16 16.41 -10.68 -3.12
N ILE A 17 16.11 -10.23 -4.34
CA ILE A 17 15.57 -8.90 -4.59
C ILE A 17 14.18 -8.98 -3.96
N GLN A 18 14.13 -8.85 -2.63
CA GLN A 18 12.94 -8.43 -1.95
C GLN A 18 12.68 -7.07 -2.55
N ALA A 19 11.76 -7.03 -3.52
CA ALA A 19 11.24 -5.81 -4.08
C ALA A 19 10.62 -5.05 -2.89
N GLN A 20 11.43 -4.25 -2.21
CA GLN A 20 10.98 -3.41 -1.13
C GLN A 20 10.00 -2.45 -1.79
N ALA A 21 8.72 -2.69 -1.55
CA ALA A 21 7.64 -1.89 -2.12
C ALA A 21 7.62 -0.46 -1.53
N TYR A 22 8.53 -0.13 -0.60
CA TYR A 22 8.51 1.09 0.20
C TYR A 22 9.92 1.66 0.40
N ASP A 23 10.03 2.98 0.30
CA ASP A 23 11.05 3.73 1.03
C ASP A 23 10.72 3.66 2.54
N PRO A 24 11.67 3.34 3.44
CA PRO A 24 11.43 3.26 4.88
C PRO A 24 10.74 4.49 5.48
N TRP A 25 11.02 5.68 4.94
CA TRP A 25 10.43 6.95 5.38
C TRP A 25 8.93 7.06 5.07
N CYS A 26 8.48 6.38 4.01
CA CYS A 26 7.11 6.40 3.55
C CYS A 26 6.30 5.18 4.01
N SER A 27 6.78 4.43 5.02
CA SER A 27 6.18 3.15 5.40
C SER A 27 5.05 3.22 6.45
N ARG A 28 4.70 4.41 6.97
CA ARG A 28 3.77 4.55 8.12
C ARG A 28 2.78 5.71 8.00
N GLY A 29 1.57 5.51 8.53
CA GLY A 29 0.55 6.55 8.66
C GLY A 29 0.17 7.22 7.33
N TYR A 30 -0.14 8.52 7.38
CA TYR A 30 -0.46 9.29 6.18
C TYR A 30 0.67 9.34 5.13
N ARG A 31 1.93 9.06 5.50
CA ARG A 31 3.05 8.99 4.55
C ARG A 31 2.94 7.79 3.62
N VAL A 32 2.55 6.62 4.14
CA VAL A 32 2.32 5.44 3.29
C VAL A 32 1.11 5.65 2.39
N ASP A 33 0.09 6.34 2.88
CA ASP A 33 -1.08 6.70 2.07
C ASP A 33 -0.70 7.66 0.93
N SER A 34 0.12 8.66 1.24
CA SER A 34 0.64 9.61 0.25
C SER A 34 1.44 8.88 -0.83
N TYR A 35 2.32 7.97 -0.43
CA TYR A 35 3.10 7.17 -1.37
C TYR A 35 2.23 6.24 -2.23
N GLY A 36 1.25 5.54 -1.65
CA GLY A 36 0.34 4.68 -2.42
C GLY A 36 -0.55 5.46 -3.39
N ARG A 37 -1.06 6.63 -3.00
CA ARG A 37 -1.81 7.51 -3.92
C ARG A 37 -0.91 8.12 -4.99
N GLY A 38 0.35 8.38 -4.66
CA GLY A 38 1.37 8.75 -5.64
C GLY A 38 1.59 7.66 -6.67
N ILE A 39 1.68 6.39 -6.25
CA ILE A 39 1.81 5.24 -7.16
C ILE A 39 0.66 5.25 -8.17
N GLU A 40 -0.59 5.35 -7.70
CA GLU A 40 -1.76 5.42 -8.56
C GLU A 40 -1.70 6.60 -9.54
N ALA A 41 -1.36 7.79 -9.04
CA ALA A 41 -1.22 9.00 -9.85
C ALA A 41 -0.17 8.83 -10.96
N GLY A 42 0.98 8.24 -10.63
CA GLY A 42 2.06 7.99 -11.58
C GLY A 42 1.73 6.88 -12.59
N PHE A 43 1.05 5.81 -12.14
CA PHE A 43 0.69 4.68 -12.97
C PHE A 43 -0.43 5.05 -13.97
N ARG A 44 -1.51 5.65 -13.48
CA ARG A 44 -2.69 6.01 -14.28
C ARG A 44 -2.61 7.40 -14.92
N SER A 45 -1.60 8.21 -14.60
CA SER A 45 -1.47 9.61 -15.05
C SER A 45 -2.66 10.50 -14.67
N ILE A 46 -3.13 10.38 -13.43
CA ILE A 46 -4.26 11.16 -12.87
C ILE A 46 -3.82 11.92 -11.61
N ASP A 47 -4.56 12.96 -11.23
CA ASP A 47 -4.38 13.60 -9.93
C ASP A 47 -5.34 13.00 -8.89
N VAL A 48 -4.75 12.36 -7.89
CA VAL A 48 -5.43 11.68 -6.78
C VAL A 48 -4.82 12.06 -5.43
N ARG A 49 -4.18 13.23 -5.37
CA ARG A 49 -3.48 13.72 -4.18
C ARG A 49 -4.43 13.83 -2.97
N PRO A 50 -4.07 13.22 -1.81
CA PRO A 50 -4.84 13.37 -0.57
C PRO A 50 -4.81 14.81 -0.03
N ASN A 51 -5.83 15.18 0.74
CA ASN A 51 -5.85 16.43 1.52
C ASN A 51 -4.74 16.45 2.59
N LEU A 52 -4.56 15.32 3.29
CA LEU A 52 -3.44 15.11 4.20
C LEU A 52 -2.34 14.35 3.47
N ALA A 53 -1.45 15.08 2.80
CA ALA A 53 -0.37 14.53 2.01
C ALA A 53 1.01 14.91 2.56
N ASP A 54 1.93 13.95 2.56
CA ASP A 54 3.37 14.20 2.61
C ASP A 54 3.87 14.37 1.17
N PRO A 55 4.31 15.58 0.75
CA PRO A 55 4.67 15.84 -0.64
C PRO A 55 5.82 14.96 -1.14
N PHE A 56 6.81 14.72 -0.30
CA PHE A 56 7.97 13.90 -0.65
C PHE A 56 7.56 12.46 -0.93
N CYS A 57 6.76 11.85 -0.04
CA CYS A 57 6.27 10.49 -0.24
C CYS A 57 5.32 10.38 -1.43
N TYR A 58 4.47 11.39 -1.67
CA TYR A 58 3.59 11.42 -2.84
C TYR A 58 4.40 11.44 -4.15
N ASP A 59 5.42 12.31 -4.25
CA ASP A 59 6.25 12.42 -5.45
C ASP A 59 7.09 11.16 -5.70
N LEU A 60 7.62 10.52 -4.64
CA LEU A 60 8.25 9.21 -4.74
C LEU A 60 7.29 8.15 -5.27
N GLY A 61 6.04 8.18 -4.82
CA GLY A 61 4.98 7.31 -5.32
C GLY A 61 4.76 7.51 -6.82
N ILE A 62 4.67 8.76 -7.28
CA ILE A 62 4.51 9.08 -8.72
C ILE A 62 5.65 8.48 -9.54
N GLN A 63 6.90 8.65 -9.09
CA GLN A 63 8.07 8.09 -9.77
C GLN A 63 7.98 6.57 -9.83
N ARG A 64 7.56 5.93 -8.73
CA ARG A 64 7.35 4.49 -8.69
C ARG A 64 6.28 4.05 -9.70
N GLY A 65 5.10 4.68 -9.70
CA GLY A 65 4.02 4.37 -10.63
C GLY A 65 4.44 4.47 -12.09
N LYS A 66 5.13 5.56 -12.46
CA LYS A 66 5.69 5.75 -13.81
C LYS A 66 6.72 4.68 -14.17
N SER A 67 7.55 4.26 -13.21
CA SER A 67 8.57 3.24 -13.46
C SER A 67 7.98 1.87 -13.81
N LEU A 68 6.81 1.52 -13.25
CA LEU A 68 6.12 0.26 -13.54
C LEU A 68 5.71 0.20 -15.02
N MET A 69 5.23 1.32 -15.58
CA MET A 69 4.85 1.43 -16.99
C MET A 69 6.03 1.29 -17.96
N THR A 70 7.27 1.47 -17.47
CA THR A 70 8.48 1.38 -18.30
C THR A 70 9.22 0.05 -18.16
N GLN A 71 8.77 -0.83 -17.26
CA GLN A 71 9.40 -2.14 -17.07
C GLN A 71 9.11 -3.06 -18.26
N PRO A 72 10.07 -3.90 -18.68
CA PRO A 72 9.85 -4.86 -19.76
C PRO A 72 8.65 -5.74 -19.45
N VAL A 73 7.65 -5.72 -20.35
CA VAL A 73 6.37 -6.42 -20.20
C VAL A 73 6.61 -7.92 -20.40
N ILE A 74 7.02 -8.62 -19.36
CA ILE A 74 7.01 -10.10 -19.33
C ILE A 74 5.60 -10.60 -18.98
N PHE A 75 4.79 -9.77 -18.31
CA PHE A 75 3.42 -10.04 -17.85
C PHE A 75 2.53 -8.79 -18.00
N ASP A 76 1.21 -8.96 -17.99
CA ASP A 76 0.20 -7.88 -18.03
C ASP A 76 0.22 -7.06 -16.74
N CYS A 77 1.11 -6.06 -16.68
CA CYS A 77 1.29 -5.19 -15.53
C CYS A 77 0.02 -4.36 -15.21
N GLU A 78 -0.74 -3.97 -16.24
CA GLU A 78 -1.95 -3.19 -16.07
C GLU A 78 -3.05 -4.02 -15.42
N GLY A 79 -3.29 -5.23 -15.93
CA GLY A 79 -4.20 -6.20 -15.32
C GLY A 79 -3.81 -6.53 -13.88
N ASP A 80 -2.54 -6.87 -13.62
CA ASP A 80 -2.02 -7.15 -12.29
C ASP A 80 -2.24 -5.98 -11.32
N PHE A 81 -2.00 -4.75 -11.80
CA PHE A 81 -2.17 -3.56 -10.98
C PHE A 81 -3.64 -3.31 -10.64
N ASP A 82 -4.53 -3.42 -11.63
CA ASP A 82 -5.96 -3.18 -11.45
C ASP A 82 -6.61 -4.21 -10.53
N ASP A 83 -6.33 -5.49 -10.73
CA ASP A 83 -6.80 -6.57 -9.86
C ASP A 83 -6.34 -6.35 -8.42
N ALA A 84 -5.05 -6.05 -8.24
CA ALA A 84 -4.49 -5.80 -6.93
C ALA A 84 -5.05 -4.52 -6.29
N TYR A 85 -5.31 -3.48 -7.07
CA TYR A 85 -5.94 -2.25 -6.58
C TYR A 85 -7.33 -2.53 -5.99
N GLN A 86 -8.13 -3.36 -6.66
CA GLN A 86 -9.42 -3.80 -6.12
C GLN A 86 -9.28 -4.67 -4.87
N GLU A 87 -8.27 -5.53 -4.80
CA GLU A 87 -7.97 -6.32 -3.58
C GLU A 87 -7.50 -5.43 -2.42
N GLY A 88 -6.74 -4.36 -2.72
CA GLY A 88 -6.33 -3.35 -1.74
C GLY A 88 -7.51 -2.57 -1.16
N LEU A 89 -8.52 -2.23 -1.98
CA LEU A 89 -9.77 -1.61 -1.52
C LEU A 89 -10.57 -2.53 -0.56
N LYS A 90 -10.41 -3.84 -0.69
CA LYS A 90 -11.01 -4.83 0.22
C LYS A 90 -10.13 -5.14 1.44
N ALA A 91 -8.92 -4.57 1.50
CA ALA A 91 -7.86 -4.96 2.44
C ALA A 91 -7.65 -6.48 2.52
N SER A 92 -7.73 -7.14 1.36
CA SER A 92 -7.57 -8.59 1.21
C SER A 92 -6.17 -9.04 1.64
N SER A 93 -6.03 -10.27 2.14
CA SER A 93 -4.71 -10.84 2.46
C SER A 93 -4.00 -11.47 1.26
N LEU A 94 -4.61 -11.43 0.07
CA LEU A 94 -4.05 -11.99 -1.15
C LEU A 94 -2.86 -11.14 -1.64
N SER A 95 -1.75 -11.82 -1.95
CA SER A 95 -0.57 -11.21 -2.59
C SER A 95 -0.09 -12.13 -3.71
N ALA A 96 -0.02 -11.62 -4.94
CA ALA A 96 0.48 -12.36 -6.10
C ALA A 96 1.99 -12.17 -6.35
N GLY A 97 2.65 -11.29 -5.58
CA GLY A 97 4.11 -11.19 -5.53
C GLY A 97 4.81 -10.42 -6.67
N THR A 98 4.11 -9.99 -7.74
CA THR A 98 4.72 -9.16 -8.80
C THR A 98 4.89 -7.70 -8.36
N ALA A 99 5.77 -6.95 -9.03
CA ALA A 99 5.98 -5.53 -8.74
C ALA A 99 4.72 -4.69 -9.01
N CYS A 100 3.98 -5.00 -10.08
CA CYS A 100 2.75 -4.32 -10.46
C CYS A 100 1.62 -4.66 -9.49
N TYR A 101 1.44 -5.94 -9.16
CA TYR A 101 0.45 -6.39 -8.17
C TYR A 101 0.69 -5.74 -6.79
N ASN A 102 1.92 -5.82 -6.26
CA ASN A 102 2.21 -5.24 -4.94
C ASN A 102 2.00 -3.72 -4.91
N SER A 103 2.31 -3.03 -6.01
CA SER A 103 2.11 -1.58 -6.12
C SER A 103 0.62 -1.22 -6.26
N GLY A 104 -0.14 -1.99 -7.03
CA GLY A 104 -1.60 -1.86 -7.16
C GLY A 104 -2.31 -2.09 -5.83
N TYR A 105 -1.95 -3.16 -5.12
CA TYR A 105 -2.48 -3.45 -3.78
C TYR A 105 -2.25 -2.30 -2.81
N LEU A 106 -1.03 -1.77 -2.75
CA LEU A 106 -0.70 -0.64 -1.90
C LEU A 106 -1.47 0.63 -2.30
N ALA A 107 -1.60 0.91 -3.60
CA ALA A 107 -2.39 2.01 -4.10
C ALA A 107 -3.86 1.89 -3.67
N GLY A 108 -4.47 0.71 -3.83
CA GLY A 108 -5.84 0.42 -3.42
C GLY A 108 -6.04 0.55 -1.91
N LEU A 109 -5.15 -0.03 -1.10
CA LEU A 109 -5.21 0.07 0.36
C LEU A 109 -5.04 1.52 0.85
N SER A 110 -4.26 2.32 0.13
CA SER A 110 -4.10 3.74 0.41
C SER A 110 -5.33 4.54 -0.02
N ALA A 111 -5.95 4.20 -1.15
CA ALA A 111 -7.22 4.77 -1.59
C ALA A 111 -8.35 4.52 -0.59
N LEU A 112 -8.45 3.29 -0.05
CA LEU A 112 -9.39 2.94 1.01
C LEU A 112 -9.22 3.84 2.24
N ARG A 113 -7.99 3.91 2.79
CA ARG A 113 -7.70 4.68 4.00
C ARG A 113 -7.87 6.19 3.81
N VAL A 114 -7.43 6.73 2.67
CA VAL A 114 -7.62 8.14 2.32
C VAL A 114 -9.10 8.45 2.11
N GLY A 115 -9.83 7.59 1.39
CA GLY A 115 -11.25 7.74 1.18
C GLY A 115 -12.02 7.75 2.51
N ALA A 116 -11.67 6.86 3.43
CA ALA A 116 -12.25 6.83 4.78
C ALA A 116 -11.96 8.11 5.56
N ARG A 117 -10.70 8.59 5.52
CA ARG A 117 -10.25 9.84 6.16
C ARG A 117 -11.00 11.07 5.64
N GLU A 118 -11.25 11.12 4.34
CA GLU A 118 -11.88 12.23 3.65
C GLU A 118 -13.42 12.12 3.56
N GLY A 119 -14.01 11.05 4.11
CA GLY A 119 -15.45 10.82 4.07
C GLY A 119 -15.99 10.47 2.67
N ARG A 120 -15.13 9.93 1.79
CA ARG A 120 -15.47 9.51 0.41
C ARG A 120 -16.09 8.12 0.40
N THR A 121 -17.40 8.07 0.62
CA THR A 121 -18.19 6.82 0.66
C THR A 121 -18.24 6.10 -0.68
N ASP A 122 -18.00 6.81 -1.78
CA ASP A 122 -17.93 6.24 -3.13
C ASP A 122 -16.63 5.47 -3.41
N ILE A 123 -15.58 5.69 -2.60
CA ILE A 123 -14.31 4.95 -2.67
C ILE A 123 -14.26 3.89 -1.58
N ALA A 124 -14.49 4.30 -0.33
CA ALA A 124 -14.24 3.47 0.83
C ALA A 124 -15.48 2.67 1.30
N GLY A 125 -16.68 3.07 0.88
CA GLY A 125 -17.94 2.59 1.43
C GLY A 125 -18.33 3.31 2.73
N GLN A 126 -19.62 3.30 3.04
CA GLN A 126 -20.18 3.96 4.23
C GLN A 126 -19.62 3.35 5.53
N GLU A 127 -19.61 2.03 5.64
CA GLU A 127 -19.20 1.30 6.85
C GLU A 127 -17.74 1.61 7.22
N CYS A 128 -16.83 1.54 6.25
CA CYS A 128 -15.43 1.91 6.44
C CYS A 128 -15.24 3.38 6.88
N VAL A 129 -15.98 4.33 6.30
CA VAL A 129 -15.95 5.74 6.75
C VAL A 129 -16.39 5.86 8.21
N GLU A 130 -17.47 5.19 8.61
CA GLU A 130 -17.96 5.18 9.99
C GLU A 130 -16.94 4.56 10.95
N GLN A 131 -16.34 3.42 10.58
CA GLN A 131 -15.30 2.77 11.37
C GLN A 131 -14.06 3.64 11.52
N TYR A 132 -13.66 4.36 10.47
CA TYR A 132 -12.58 5.33 10.56
C TYR A 132 -12.89 6.44 11.57
N GLN A 133 -14.09 7.03 11.54
CA GLN A 133 -14.46 8.07 12.50
C GLN A 133 -14.52 7.55 13.93
N ARG A 134 -15.06 6.32 14.14
CA ARG A 134 -15.05 5.65 15.44
C ARG A 134 -13.62 5.42 15.93
N GLY A 135 -12.76 4.87 15.09
CA GLY A 135 -11.35 4.65 15.41
C GLY A 135 -10.65 5.95 15.78
N LYS A 136 -10.84 7.02 14.98
CA LYS A 136 -10.26 8.34 15.24
C LYS A 136 -10.68 8.91 16.60
N LYS A 137 -11.95 8.79 16.96
CA LYS A 137 -12.43 9.18 18.28
C LYS A 137 -11.73 8.39 19.38
N ASP A 138 -11.71 7.06 19.27
CA ASP A 138 -11.07 6.18 20.26
C ASP A 138 -9.56 6.48 20.42
N GLY A 139 -8.86 6.74 19.32
CA GLY A 139 -7.45 7.12 19.30
C GLY A 139 -7.18 8.46 19.98
N THR A 140 -8.07 9.45 19.77
CA THR A 140 -8.00 10.76 20.43
C THR A 140 -8.20 10.61 21.95
N GLU A 141 -9.11 9.73 22.36
CA GLU A 141 -9.43 9.44 23.77
C GLU A 141 -8.44 8.47 24.44
N SER A 142 -7.37 8.04 23.74
CA SER A 142 -6.39 7.04 24.23
C SER A 142 -7.00 5.68 24.61
N LYS A 143 -8.13 5.31 24.01
CA LYS A 143 -8.74 4.00 24.26
C LYS A 143 -7.92 2.89 23.59
N ILE A 144 -7.96 1.70 24.19
CA ILE A 144 -7.43 0.49 23.55
C ILE A 144 -8.25 0.24 22.26
N ALA A 145 -7.56 -0.09 21.18
CA ALA A 145 -8.18 -0.33 19.88
C ALA A 145 -9.12 -1.54 19.93
N GLU A 146 -10.41 -1.32 19.65
CA GLU A 146 -11.44 -2.36 19.54
C GLU A 146 -11.74 -2.65 18.06
N ARG A 147 -10.81 -3.38 17.45
CA ARG A 147 -10.84 -3.69 16.01
C ARG A 147 -12.13 -4.44 15.62
N PRO A 148 -12.91 -3.93 14.65
CA PRO A 148 -14.03 -4.65 14.06
C PRO A 148 -13.64 -6.02 13.50
N ILE A 149 -14.61 -6.93 13.39
CA ILE A 149 -14.42 -8.21 12.71
C ILE A 149 -14.60 -8.01 11.22
N GLY A 150 -13.59 -8.37 10.44
CA GLY A 150 -13.66 -8.35 8.97
C GLY A 150 -12.99 -7.13 8.34
N GLU A 151 -12.53 -7.34 7.12
CA GLU A 151 -11.99 -6.29 6.25
C GLU A 151 -13.10 -5.86 5.25
N PRO A 152 -13.12 -4.59 4.81
CA PRO A 152 -12.12 -3.54 5.04
C PRO A 152 -12.28 -2.74 6.35
N ASP A 153 -13.37 -2.93 7.09
CA ASP A 153 -13.75 -2.18 8.29
C ASP A 153 -12.66 -2.12 9.37
N ALA A 154 -12.02 -3.26 9.63
CA ALA A 154 -10.88 -3.37 10.52
C ALA A 154 -9.73 -2.42 10.15
N THR A 155 -9.35 -2.41 8.86
CA THR A 155 -8.31 -1.52 8.34
C THR A 155 -8.68 -0.06 8.52
N CYS A 156 -9.93 0.32 8.21
CA CYS A 156 -10.39 1.69 8.31
C CYS A 156 -10.42 2.19 9.76
N TYR A 157 -10.91 1.35 10.69
CA TYR A 157 -10.86 1.62 12.13
C TYR A 157 -9.43 1.86 12.62
N LEU A 158 -8.49 0.99 12.28
CA LEU A 158 -7.11 1.10 12.72
C LEU A 158 -6.40 2.34 12.14
N ALA A 159 -6.69 2.69 10.88
CA ALA A 159 -6.21 3.93 10.29
C ALA A 159 -6.73 5.16 11.05
N GLY A 160 -8.03 5.18 11.36
CA GLY A 160 -8.62 6.24 12.18
C GLY A 160 -7.98 6.31 13.56
N HIS A 161 -7.86 5.18 14.26
CA HIS A 161 -7.27 5.10 15.60
C HIS A 161 -5.84 5.64 15.65
N PHE A 162 -5.01 5.25 14.68
CA PHE A 162 -3.66 5.76 14.54
C PHE A 162 -3.65 7.29 14.33
N ASP A 163 -4.46 7.80 13.40
CA ASP A 163 -4.54 9.24 13.12
C ASP A 163 -5.06 10.04 14.33
N GLY A 164 -6.05 9.52 15.06
CA GLY A 164 -6.54 10.12 16.30
C GLY A 164 -5.50 10.14 17.43
N GLY A 165 -4.58 9.16 17.44
CA GLY A 165 -3.44 9.16 18.36
C GLY A 165 -2.38 10.21 18.02
N LEU A 166 -2.20 10.51 16.73
CA LEU A 166 -1.18 11.45 16.24
C LEU A 166 -1.62 12.92 16.24
N PHE A 167 -2.86 13.21 15.86
CA PHE A 167 -3.35 14.58 15.59
C PHE A 167 -4.30 15.11 16.67
N ARG A 168 -3.98 14.87 17.93
CA ARG A 168 -4.79 15.32 19.09
C ARG A 168 -4.82 16.84 19.24
#